data_AF-A0A847W4Q3-F1
#
_entry.id   AF-A0A847W4Q3-F1
#
_cell.length_a   1.000
_cell.length_b   1.000
_cell.length_c   1.000
_cell.angle_alpha   90.00
_cell.angle_beta   90.00
_cell.angle_gamma   90.00
#
_symmetry.space_group_name_H-M   'P 1'
#
loop_
_entity.id
_entity.type
_entity.pdbx_description
1 polymer ?
#
loop_
_entity_poly.entity_id
_entity_poly.type
_entity_poly.pdbx_seq_one_letter_code
_entity_poly.pdbx_strand_id
1 'polypeptide(L)'
;MKWSHSRVSAYQQCPYKFKLKYLEELETIPNWDDANNPLIIGTALHHALEKGIDAAIDEYYMSYPVINDLHVNEAIKIEYLAKQLQLPPGRFEVPINTDTFTGFIDYLTDDGDIYDFKYSNNQENYLDSSQTHLYKYYYQLSTGKKIRNLYYVFFPKTFIRQKKQESLYEFRNRIETDLSNKLIKKIQVTYDEQKVKEFIWATEYIAKRKTFDKNQSKLCDWCEYKEFCESERSIDYMILPKNERLQNEVIQKKKIYLYGAPFSGKTYLANQFPDVLLLSTDGNYTHLPGGIPPHIDIKNEVKMDGRLKRTKLAWTVFKDVIDELEKKENTFRSLVLDLVEDIYEACRLFMYDQMGITHESDDSFRAWDKVRTEFLSTMKRFVNLDYENIILISHEDTSKDLTKRTGDKITTIRPNMNEKVANKLAGMVDIVIRVAVIDGQRLLMFKNDEVVFGGGRLTFNETEIPNDYNELMRVYETSNELISAVEPVKKPIKKAEEVKPAGRRSRTKTVEEEEEEITDNVDETLEDDTRYEEYLYQTEPAVTRRTRTRTKTVEQPQLDIVEEVVKPTRKSRTRTVEVTPDEKGLTPIAEVLDDITPKRQRKKRG
;
A
#
# COMPACT_ATOMS: atom_id res chain seq x y z
N MET A 1 -9.61 13.12 -34.52
CA MET A 1 -8.41 12.30 -34.25
C MET A 1 -7.94 11.71 -35.57
N LYS A 2 -6.63 11.74 -35.89
CA LYS A 2 -6.08 10.96 -37.02
C LYS A 2 -5.75 9.54 -36.57
N TRP A 3 -6.02 8.56 -37.43
CA TRP A 3 -5.83 7.14 -37.17
C TRP A 3 -4.55 6.62 -37.82
N SER A 4 -4.00 5.55 -37.24
CA SER A 4 -2.87 4.81 -37.77
C SER A 4 -3.11 3.31 -37.56
N HIS A 5 -2.37 2.46 -38.26
CA HIS A 5 -2.39 1.01 -38.02
C HIS A 5 -2.09 0.69 -36.54
N SER A 6 -1.08 1.34 -35.96
CA SER A 6 -0.71 1.19 -34.53
C SER A 6 -1.83 1.59 -33.56
N ARG A 7 -2.57 2.66 -33.83
CA ARG A 7 -3.70 3.10 -32.98
C ARG A 7 -4.85 2.09 -32.97
N VAL A 8 -5.26 1.58 -34.13
CA VAL A 8 -6.34 0.58 -34.21
C VAL A 8 -5.89 -0.77 -33.64
N SER A 9 -4.66 -1.21 -33.96
CA SER A 9 -4.08 -2.45 -33.44
C SER A 9 -3.96 -2.44 -31.90
N ALA A 10 -3.55 -1.32 -31.30
CA ALA A 10 -3.48 -1.17 -29.84
C ALA A 10 -4.85 -1.33 -29.17
N TYR A 11 -5.92 -0.76 -29.75
CA TYR A 11 -7.28 -0.94 -29.25
C TYR A 11 -7.76 -2.39 -29.40
N GLN A 12 -7.51 -3.02 -30.56
CA GLN A 12 -7.86 -4.42 -30.82
C GLN A 12 -7.14 -5.38 -29.85
N GLN A 13 -5.89 -5.06 -29.47
CA GLN A 13 -5.15 -5.80 -28.45
C GLN A 13 -5.71 -5.56 -27.05
N CYS A 14 -5.89 -4.31 -26.64
CA CYS A 14 -6.45 -3.94 -25.34
C CYS A 14 -7.03 -2.51 -25.35
N PRO A 15 -8.36 -2.32 -25.22
CA PRO A 15 -8.98 -0.99 -25.20
C PRO A 15 -8.42 -0.08 -24.09
N TYR A 16 -8.15 -0.62 -22.90
CA TYR A 16 -7.52 0.13 -21.82
C TYR A 16 -6.11 0.65 -22.19
N LYS A 17 -5.28 -0.16 -22.87
CA LYS A 17 -3.97 0.28 -23.37
C LYS A 17 -4.10 1.43 -24.37
N PHE A 18 -5.11 1.38 -25.25
CA PHE A 18 -5.40 2.48 -26.17
C PHE A 18 -5.78 3.78 -25.43
N LYS A 19 -6.58 3.70 -24.36
CA LYS A 19 -6.93 4.84 -23.51
C LYS A 19 -5.67 5.49 -22.91
N LEU A 20 -4.84 4.71 -22.20
CA LEU A 20 -3.63 5.23 -21.56
C LEU A 20 -2.68 5.88 -22.57
N LYS A 21 -2.42 5.23 -23.72
CA LYS A 21 -1.42 5.68 -24.70
C LYS A 21 -1.89 6.80 -25.66
N TYR A 22 -3.18 6.89 -25.96
CA TYR A 22 -3.68 7.76 -27.04
C TYR A 22 -4.88 8.66 -26.67
N LEU A 23 -5.40 8.58 -25.44
CA LEU A 23 -6.42 9.51 -24.93
C LEU A 23 -5.94 10.27 -23.69
N GLU A 24 -5.13 9.63 -22.85
CA GLU A 24 -4.50 10.24 -21.66
C GLU A 24 -3.02 10.53 -21.87
N GLU A 25 -2.47 10.14 -23.03
CA GLU A 25 -1.11 10.40 -23.51
C GLU A 25 0.00 10.10 -22.47
N LEU A 26 -0.23 9.05 -21.66
CA LEU A 26 0.67 8.64 -20.59
C LEU A 26 1.93 7.99 -21.16
N GLU A 27 3.08 8.58 -20.82
CA GLU A 27 4.40 8.01 -21.06
C GLU A 27 4.70 6.86 -20.08
N THR A 28 5.57 5.95 -20.51
CA THR A 28 5.99 4.77 -19.74
C THR A 28 7.50 4.66 -19.80
N ILE A 29 8.13 4.40 -18.66
CA ILE A 29 9.58 4.15 -18.59
C ILE A 29 9.89 2.90 -19.44
N PRO A 30 10.78 2.98 -20.45
CA PRO A 30 11.19 1.81 -21.21
C PRO A 30 11.91 0.80 -20.31
N ASN A 31 11.79 -0.50 -20.62
CA ASN A 31 12.59 -1.52 -19.95
C ASN A 31 14.06 -1.42 -20.41
N TRP A 32 14.85 -0.63 -19.68
CA TRP A 32 16.26 -0.35 -19.97
C TRP A 32 17.22 -1.52 -19.70
N ASP A 33 16.79 -2.55 -18.96
CA ASP A 33 17.61 -3.75 -18.72
C ASP A 33 17.57 -4.74 -19.90
N ASP A 34 16.55 -4.65 -20.77
CA ASP A 34 16.35 -5.58 -21.88
C ASP A 34 17.11 -5.14 -23.16
N ALA A 35 18.41 -5.43 -23.20
CA ALA A 35 19.26 -5.18 -24.37
C ALA A 35 18.71 -5.75 -25.70
N ASN A 36 17.89 -6.81 -25.65
CA ASN A 36 17.29 -7.43 -26.85
C ASN A 36 15.89 -6.90 -27.21
N ASN A 37 15.50 -5.75 -26.64
CA ASN A 37 14.19 -5.11 -26.82
C ASN A 37 13.76 -5.09 -28.31
N PRO A 38 12.68 -5.81 -28.68
CA PRO A 38 12.25 -5.96 -30.06
C PRO A 38 11.92 -4.66 -30.80
N LEU A 39 11.54 -3.60 -30.09
CA LEU A 39 11.19 -2.31 -30.69
C LEU A 39 12.45 -1.49 -30.97
N ILE A 40 13.35 -1.37 -29.99
CA ILE A 40 14.59 -0.60 -30.12
C ILE A 40 15.49 -1.20 -31.22
N ILE A 41 15.66 -2.53 -31.25
CA ILE A 41 16.38 -3.21 -32.34
C ILE A 41 15.67 -3.06 -33.68
N GLY A 42 14.32 -3.03 -33.69
CA GLY A 42 13.54 -2.79 -34.90
C GLY A 42 13.82 -1.41 -35.51
N THR A 43 13.71 -0.36 -34.70
CA THR A 43 13.99 1.03 -35.12
C THR A 43 15.44 1.22 -35.56
N ALA A 44 16.40 0.70 -34.79
CA ALA A 44 17.81 0.76 -35.16
C ALA A 44 18.09 0.06 -36.50
N LEU A 45 17.44 -1.09 -36.77
CA LEU A 45 17.59 -1.78 -38.05
C LEU A 45 16.94 -1.02 -39.22
N HIS A 46 15.87 -0.25 -38.99
CA HIS A 46 15.29 0.66 -40.00
C HIS A 46 16.25 1.82 -40.29
N HIS A 47 16.74 2.49 -39.24
CA HIS A 47 17.68 3.61 -39.37
C HIS A 47 19.02 3.19 -39.99
N ALA A 48 19.47 1.95 -39.76
CA ALA A 48 20.70 1.41 -40.37
C ALA A 48 20.62 1.30 -41.91
N LEU A 49 19.41 1.15 -42.45
CA LEU A 49 19.13 1.14 -43.89
C LEU A 49 18.93 2.56 -44.45
N GLU A 50 18.27 3.44 -43.68
CA GLU A 50 17.94 4.83 -44.06
C GLU A 50 19.13 5.79 -43.96
N LYS A 51 19.73 5.87 -42.77
CA LYS A 51 20.74 6.86 -42.36
C LYS A 51 22.17 6.31 -42.42
N GLY A 52 22.30 5.00 -42.44
CA GLY A 52 23.58 4.28 -42.40
C GLY A 52 23.84 3.62 -41.04
N ILE A 53 24.73 2.61 -41.07
CA ILE A 53 24.95 1.68 -39.96
C ILE A 53 25.47 2.38 -38.70
N ASP A 54 26.50 3.20 -38.82
CA ASP A 54 27.20 3.80 -37.67
C ASP A 54 26.25 4.68 -36.84
N ALA A 55 25.48 5.55 -37.50
CA ALA A 55 24.48 6.41 -36.88
C ALA A 55 23.37 5.62 -36.15
N ALA A 56 22.98 4.47 -36.69
CA ALA A 56 21.97 3.61 -36.09
C ALA A 56 22.50 2.78 -34.90
N ILE A 57 23.81 2.46 -34.89
CA ILE A 57 24.48 1.86 -33.74
C ILE A 57 24.61 2.89 -32.60
N ASP A 58 24.98 4.12 -32.92
CA ASP A 58 25.01 5.23 -31.95
C ASP A 58 23.63 5.49 -31.34
N GLU A 59 22.57 5.57 -32.15
CA GLU A 59 21.19 5.76 -31.68
C GLU A 59 20.66 4.55 -30.88
N TYR A 60 21.04 3.32 -31.26
CA TYR A 60 20.78 2.13 -30.46
C TYR A 60 21.42 2.24 -29.07
N TYR A 61 22.67 2.70 -28.96
CA TYR A 61 23.30 2.90 -27.65
C TYR A 61 22.69 4.09 -26.88
N MET A 62 22.35 5.20 -27.53
CA MET A 62 21.67 6.34 -26.89
C MET A 62 20.27 5.99 -26.35
N SER A 63 19.69 4.85 -26.75
CA SER A 63 18.41 4.36 -26.22
C SER A 63 18.49 3.78 -24.80
N TYR A 64 19.70 3.60 -24.23
CA TYR A 64 19.91 2.99 -22.91
C TYR A 64 20.81 3.85 -22.01
N PRO A 65 20.57 3.93 -20.70
CA PRO A 65 21.38 4.71 -19.76
C PRO A 65 22.73 4.06 -19.43
N VAL A 66 22.87 2.74 -19.62
CA VAL A 66 24.09 1.97 -19.29
C VAL A 66 24.33 0.90 -20.34
N ILE A 67 25.48 0.94 -21.01
CA ILE A 67 25.89 -0.06 -22.01
C ILE A 67 26.69 -1.19 -21.35
N ASN A 68 26.45 -2.42 -21.80
CA ASN A 68 27.18 -3.61 -21.37
C ASN A 68 27.38 -4.58 -22.56
N ASP A 69 28.11 -5.68 -22.35
CA ASP A 69 28.43 -6.63 -23.42
C ASP A 69 27.20 -7.21 -24.16
N LEU A 70 26.01 -7.29 -23.52
CA LEU A 70 24.79 -7.77 -24.18
C LEU A 70 24.34 -6.78 -25.26
N HIS A 71 24.36 -5.47 -24.97
CA HIS A 71 24.04 -4.42 -25.93
C HIS A 71 24.99 -4.45 -27.13
N VAL A 72 26.30 -4.59 -26.87
CA VAL A 72 27.31 -4.73 -27.94
C VAL A 72 27.08 -5.99 -28.78
N ASN A 73 26.64 -7.09 -28.16
CA ASN A 73 26.31 -8.34 -28.86
C ASN A 73 25.05 -8.22 -29.74
N GLU A 74 24.08 -7.37 -29.41
CA GLU A 74 22.93 -7.09 -30.29
C GLU A 74 23.32 -6.07 -31.39
N ALA A 75 24.14 -5.07 -31.11
CA ALA A 75 24.64 -4.12 -32.10
C ALA A 75 25.38 -4.81 -33.27
N ILE A 76 26.22 -5.81 -32.97
CA ILE A 76 26.88 -6.66 -33.98
C ILE A 76 25.87 -7.38 -34.89
N LYS A 77 24.70 -7.77 -34.36
CA LYS A 77 23.63 -8.38 -35.19
C LYS A 77 22.97 -7.35 -36.10
N ILE A 78 22.73 -6.14 -35.62
CA ILE A 78 22.16 -5.03 -36.41
C ILE A 78 23.10 -4.71 -37.58
N GLU A 79 24.40 -4.52 -37.29
CA GLU A 79 25.45 -4.30 -38.27
C GLU A 79 25.48 -5.39 -39.34
N TYR A 80 25.52 -6.66 -38.92
CA TYR A 80 25.58 -7.79 -39.83
C TYR A 80 24.32 -7.88 -40.70
N LEU A 81 23.13 -7.77 -40.11
CA LEU A 81 21.86 -7.89 -40.82
C LEU A 81 21.63 -6.75 -41.81
N ALA A 82 21.98 -5.50 -41.47
CA ALA A 82 21.88 -4.36 -42.37
C ALA A 82 22.76 -4.55 -43.63
N LYS A 83 23.99 -5.06 -43.46
CA LYS A 83 24.93 -5.33 -44.58
C LYS A 83 24.45 -6.39 -45.58
N GLN A 84 23.52 -7.27 -45.19
CA GLN A 84 23.03 -8.36 -46.06
C GLN A 84 21.86 -7.96 -46.96
N LEU A 85 21.15 -6.85 -46.68
CA LEU A 85 19.99 -6.45 -47.48
C LEU A 85 20.38 -5.50 -48.62
N GLN A 86 20.09 -5.92 -49.86
CA GLN A 86 20.17 -5.07 -51.04
C GLN A 86 18.76 -4.67 -51.50
N LEU A 87 18.54 -3.37 -51.74
CA LEU A 87 17.27 -2.80 -52.16
C LEU A 87 17.34 -2.22 -53.58
N PRO A 88 16.25 -2.29 -54.39
CA PRO A 88 16.14 -1.53 -55.64
C PRO A 88 16.05 -0.02 -55.35
N PRO A 89 16.36 0.87 -56.31
CA PRO A 89 16.27 2.32 -56.10
C PRO A 89 14.88 2.77 -55.63
N GLY A 90 14.88 3.68 -54.66
CA GLY A 90 13.71 4.00 -53.85
C GLY A 90 14.02 4.94 -52.68
N ARG A 91 13.08 5.02 -51.75
CA ARG A 91 12.98 6.06 -50.71
C ARG A 91 12.51 5.44 -49.40
N PHE A 92 13.15 5.81 -48.29
CA PHE A 92 12.73 5.44 -46.94
C PHE A 92 11.68 6.42 -46.39
N GLU A 93 11.05 6.06 -45.26
CA GLU A 93 10.25 6.97 -44.41
C GLU A 93 9.16 7.77 -45.16
N VAL A 94 8.55 7.20 -46.20
CA VAL A 94 7.66 7.97 -47.08
C VAL A 94 6.33 8.26 -46.38
N PRO A 95 5.98 9.53 -46.09
CA PRO A 95 4.84 9.86 -45.25
C PRO A 95 3.53 9.74 -46.03
N ILE A 96 2.55 9.08 -45.40
CA ILE A 96 1.14 9.09 -45.80
C ILE A 96 0.39 9.97 -44.81
N ASN A 97 -0.02 11.15 -45.25
CA ASN A 97 -0.80 12.09 -44.43
C ASN A 97 -2.10 12.45 -45.16
N THR A 98 -3.23 12.10 -44.56
CA THR A 98 -4.59 12.41 -45.04
C THR A 98 -5.44 12.94 -43.89
N ASP A 99 -6.68 13.37 -44.13
CA ASP A 99 -7.55 13.90 -43.07
C ASP A 99 -7.88 12.86 -41.99
N THR A 100 -8.02 11.58 -42.39
CA THR A 100 -8.43 10.48 -41.51
C THR A 100 -7.27 9.58 -41.08
N PHE A 101 -6.25 9.38 -41.92
CA PHE A 101 -5.15 8.43 -41.70
C PHE A 101 -3.76 9.10 -41.74
N THR A 102 -2.87 8.63 -40.87
CA THR A 102 -1.45 8.96 -40.82
C THR A 102 -0.60 7.69 -40.69
N GLY A 103 0.53 7.63 -41.40
CA GLY A 103 1.49 6.53 -41.36
C GLY A 103 2.74 6.82 -42.20
N PHE A 104 3.75 5.96 -42.09
CA PHE A 104 5.02 6.06 -42.81
C PHE A 104 5.31 4.72 -43.49
N ILE A 105 5.70 4.76 -44.77
CA ILE A 105 6.12 3.56 -45.50
C ILE A 105 7.63 3.39 -45.29
N ASP A 106 8.02 2.27 -44.67
CA ASP A 106 9.41 1.93 -44.37
C ASP A 106 10.31 2.08 -45.61
N TYR A 107 9.90 1.51 -46.75
CA TYR A 107 10.54 1.75 -48.05
C TYR A 107 9.59 1.65 -49.26
N LEU A 108 9.78 2.56 -50.22
CA LEU A 108 9.04 2.62 -51.50
C LEU A 108 10.02 2.74 -52.67
N THR A 109 9.98 1.79 -53.62
CA THR A 109 10.79 1.89 -54.85
C THR A 109 10.21 2.89 -55.84
N ASP A 110 11.04 3.43 -56.73
CA ASP A 110 10.56 4.31 -57.81
C ASP A 110 9.70 3.57 -58.85
N ASP A 111 9.83 2.23 -58.91
CA ASP A 111 8.92 1.31 -59.62
C ASP A 111 7.50 1.28 -59.03
N GLY A 112 7.31 1.72 -57.78
CA GLY A 112 6.02 1.68 -57.07
C GLY A 112 5.75 0.36 -56.33
N ASP A 113 6.78 -0.32 -55.82
CA ASP A 113 6.64 -1.46 -54.90
C ASP A 113 6.89 -1.00 -53.45
N ILE A 114 6.01 -1.40 -52.52
CA ILE A 114 6.15 -1.12 -51.07
C ILE A 114 6.86 -2.29 -50.39
N TYR A 115 7.80 -1.96 -49.50
CA TYR A 115 8.50 -2.87 -48.62
C TYR A 115 8.31 -2.42 -47.17
N ASP A 116 8.08 -3.38 -46.29
CA ASP A 116 7.94 -3.20 -44.83
C ASP A 116 8.91 -4.18 -44.12
N PHE A 117 9.69 -3.67 -43.17
CA PHE A 117 10.82 -4.38 -42.55
C PHE A 117 10.47 -4.88 -41.14
N LYS A 118 10.43 -6.21 -40.96
CA LYS A 118 10.07 -6.84 -39.68
C LYS A 118 11.22 -7.67 -39.10
N TYR A 119 11.72 -7.28 -37.92
CA TYR A 119 12.63 -8.12 -37.13
C TYR A 119 11.81 -9.17 -36.36
N SER A 120 11.54 -10.33 -37.01
CA SER A 120 10.69 -11.39 -36.47
C SER A 120 10.95 -12.75 -37.12
N ASN A 121 10.91 -13.82 -36.32
CA ASN A 121 10.86 -15.20 -36.81
C ASN A 121 9.42 -15.68 -37.10
N ASN A 122 8.40 -15.11 -36.45
CA ASN A 122 7.01 -15.37 -36.79
C ASN A 122 6.64 -14.55 -38.03
N GLN A 123 6.29 -15.23 -39.13
CA GLN A 123 5.87 -14.62 -40.39
C GLN A 123 4.33 -14.56 -40.53
N GLU A 124 3.62 -15.58 -40.03
CA GLU A 124 2.18 -15.79 -40.25
C GLU A 124 1.34 -14.63 -39.71
N ASN A 125 1.60 -14.19 -38.47
CA ASN A 125 0.89 -13.05 -37.85
C ASN A 125 1.04 -11.73 -38.63
N TYR A 126 2.08 -11.58 -39.45
CA TYR A 126 2.29 -10.37 -40.27
C TYR A 126 1.63 -10.48 -41.65
N LEU A 127 1.47 -11.68 -42.20
CA LEU A 127 0.69 -11.88 -43.44
C LEU A 127 -0.81 -11.60 -43.22
N ASP A 128 -1.29 -11.80 -41.99
CA ASP A 128 -2.65 -11.41 -41.60
C ASP A 128 -2.79 -9.90 -41.30
N SER A 129 -1.70 -9.18 -41.04
CA SER A 129 -1.72 -7.72 -40.77
C SER A 129 -2.34 -6.92 -41.91
N SER A 130 -3.01 -5.80 -41.55
CA SER A 130 -3.55 -4.84 -42.51
C SER A 130 -2.57 -3.72 -42.87
N GLN A 131 -1.40 -3.61 -42.23
CA GLN A 131 -0.49 -2.46 -42.36
C GLN A 131 -0.16 -2.11 -43.82
N THR A 132 0.37 -3.06 -44.59
CA THR A 132 0.76 -2.86 -46.00
C THR A 132 -0.43 -2.61 -46.92
N HIS A 133 -1.60 -3.18 -46.61
CA HIS A 133 -2.85 -2.95 -47.33
C HIS A 133 -3.31 -1.50 -47.17
N LEU A 134 -3.30 -0.99 -45.94
CA LEU A 134 -3.64 0.41 -45.62
C LEU A 134 -2.66 1.38 -46.28
N TYR A 135 -1.36 1.06 -46.25
CA TYR A 135 -0.34 1.89 -46.90
C TYR A 135 -0.59 2.01 -48.42
N LYS A 136 -0.83 0.88 -49.11
CA LYS A 136 -1.21 0.90 -50.54
C LYS A 136 -2.51 1.66 -50.79
N TYR A 137 -3.53 1.50 -49.95
CA TYR A 137 -4.79 2.24 -50.13
C TYR A 137 -4.60 3.76 -49.98
N TYR A 138 -4.09 4.22 -48.83
CA TYR A 138 -3.99 5.64 -48.53
C TYR A 138 -2.89 6.36 -49.35
N TYR A 139 -1.80 5.70 -49.74
CA TYR A 139 -0.80 6.29 -50.65
C TYR A 139 -1.35 6.51 -52.06
N GLN A 140 -2.10 5.55 -52.60
CA GLN A 140 -2.77 5.71 -53.90
C GLN A 140 -3.83 6.82 -53.84
N LEU A 141 -4.55 6.93 -52.71
CA LEU A 141 -5.54 7.98 -52.48
C LEU A 141 -4.92 9.38 -52.37
N SER A 142 -3.78 9.55 -51.69
CA SER A 142 -3.14 10.85 -51.48
C SER A 142 -2.29 11.33 -52.65
N THR A 143 -1.73 10.43 -53.46
CA THR A 143 -0.79 10.78 -54.55
C THR A 143 -1.30 10.49 -55.96
N GLY A 144 -2.36 9.69 -56.12
CA GLY A 144 -2.82 9.16 -57.41
C GLY A 144 -1.88 8.14 -58.07
N LYS A 145 -0.69 7.89 -57.51
CA LYS A 145 0.28 6.92 -58.04
C LYS A 145 -0.10 5.50 -57.65
N LYS A 146 -0.17 4.59 -58.61
CA LYS A 146 -0.47 3.17 -58.37
C LYS A 146 0.69 2.45 -57.70
N ILE A 147 0.39 1.60 -56.72
CA ILE A 147 1.35 0.66 -56.13
C ILE A 147 1.19 -0.70 -56.81
N ARG A 148 2.29 -1.24 -57.33
CA ARG A 148 2.35 -2.58 -57.92
C ARG A 148 2.26 -3.64 -56.83
N ASN A 149 3.38 -3.98 -56.19
CA ASN A 149 3.49 -5.06 -55.23
C ASN A 149 3.59 -4.57 -53.78
N LEU A 150 3.30 -5.48 -52.85
CA LEU A 150 3.53 -5.34 -51.42
C LEU A 150 4.50 -6.44 -50.99
N TYR A 151 5.50 -6.10 -50.18
CA TYR A 151 6.45 -7.06 -49.62
C TYR A 151 6.64 -6.85 -48.11
N TYR A 152 6.66 -7.94 -47.36
CA TYR A 152 7.31 -7.97 -46.04
C TYR A 152 8.73 -8.55 -46.19
N VAL A 153 9.69 -7.93 -45.51
CA VAL A 153 11.08 -8.37 -45.44
C VAL A 153 11.39 -8.74 -43.99
N PHE A 154 11.51 -10.04 -43.74
CA PHE A 154 11.74 -10.58 -42.40
C PHE A 154 13.22 -10.78 -42.12
N PHE A 155 13.72 -10.05 -41.13
CA PHE A 155 15.05 -10.22 -40.58
C PHE A 155 15.02 -11.25 -39.44
N PRO A 156 15.89 -12.28 -39.46
CA PRO A 156 15.84 -13.39 -38.52
C PRO A 156 16.38 -13.00 -37.13
N LYS A 157 15.66 -13.40 -36.07
CA LYS A 157 16.12 -13.27 -34.67
C LYS A 157 17.03 -14.42 -34.26
N THR A 158 18.14 -14.10 -33.59
CA THR A 158 19.10 -15.07 -33.05
C THR A 158 19.09 -15.08 -31.52
N PHE A 159 18.49 -16.13 -30.95
CA PHE A 159 18.42 -16.39 -29.49
C PHE A 159 19.67 -17.11 -28.96
N ILE A 160 20.83 -16.79 -29.54
CA ILE A 160 22.10 -17.42 -29.22
C ILE A 160 22.62 -16.92 -27.87
N ARG A 161 23.14 -17.83 -27.03
CA ARG A 161 23.70 -17.51 -25.70
C ARG A 161 25.17 -17.92 -25.61
N GLN A 162 25.95 -17.17 -24.85
CA GLN A 162 27.35 -17.48 -24.55
C GLN A 162 27.46 -18.75 -23.70
N LYS A 163 28.47 -19.58 -23.95
CA LYS A 163 28.74 -20.81 -23.19
C LYS A 163 29.67 -20.50 -22.00
N LYS A 164 29.60 -21.30 -20.93
CA LYS A 164 30.41 -21.12 -19.71
C LYS A 164 31.94 -21.22 -19.88
N GLN A 165 32.43 -21.71 -21.02
CA GLN A 165 33.87 -21.85 -21.33
C GLN A 165 34.22 -21.18 -22.67
N GLU A 166 33.46 -20.17 -23.08
CA GLU A 166 33.63 -19.46 -24.34
C GLU A 166 33.92 -17.98 -24.05
N SER A 167 35.01 -17.46 -24.60
CA SER A 167 35.36 -16.04 -24.45
C SER A 167 34.38 -15.13 -25.19
N LEU A 168 34.34 -13.85 -24.80
CA LEU A 168 33.51 -12.84 -25.48
C LEU A 168 33.83 -12.73 -26.98
N TYR A 169 35.11 -12.91 -27.35
CA TYR A 169 35.55 -12.87 -28.74
C TYR A 169 35.05 -14.08 -29.55
N GLU A 170 35.22 -15.30 -29.02
CA GLU A 170 34.68 -16.52 -29.65
C GLU A 170 33.15 -16.47 -29.77
N PHE A 171 32.47 -15.92 -28.76
CA PHE A 171 31.02 -15.76 -28.79
C PHE A 171 30.58 -14.79 -29.90
N ARG A 172 31.24 -13.64 -30.05
CA ARG A 172 30.93 -12.65 -31.11
C ARG A 172 31.14 -13.22 -32.51
N ASN A 173 32.25 -13.92 -32.74
CA ASN A 173 32.48 -14.65 -34.01
C ASN A 173 31.39 -15.72 -34.26
N ARG A 174 30.87 -16.36 -33.20
CA ARG A 174 29.77 -17.32 -33.30
C ARG A 174 28.40 -16.66 -33.54
N ILE A 175 28.19 -15.40 -33.15
CA ILE A 175 26.97 -14.63 -33.52
C ILE A 175 26.92 -14.44 -35.04
N GLU A 176 28.02 -13.96 -35.65
CA GLU A 176 28.11 -13.82 -37.12
C GLU A 176 27.94 -15.17 -37.84
N THR A 177 28.52 -16.24 -37.28
CA THR A 177 28.39 -17.60 -37.83
C THR A 177 26.95 -18.15 -37.72
N ASP A 178 26.20 -17.80 -36.67
CA ASP A 178 24.79 -18.18 -36.53
C ASP A 178 23.86 -17.33 -37.42
N LEU A 179 24.26 -16.09 -37.73
CA LEU A 179 23.56 -15.20 -38.66
C LEU A 179 23.80 -15.58 -40.13
N SER A 180 25.02 -15.97 -40.51
CA SER A 180 25.33 -16.35 -41.90
C SER A 180 24.55 -17.58 -42.38
N ASN A 181 24.12 -18.43 -41.44
CA ASN A 181 23.24 -19.58 -41.67
C ASN A 181 21.74 -19.20 -41.77
N LYS A 182 21.37 -17.90 -41.67
CA LYS A 182 19.98 -17.43 -41.59
C LYS A 182 19.69 -16.34 -42.61
N LEU A 183 19.00 -16.73 -43.68
CA LEU A 183 18.63 -15.84 -44.78
C LEU A 183 17.48 -14.89 -44.39
N ILE A 184 17.62 -13.62 -44.79
CA ILE A 184 16.52 -12.63 -44.78
C ILE A 184 15.45 -13.10 -45.77
N LYS A 185 14.18 -13.09 -45.36
CA LYS A 185 13.06 -13.57 -46.20
C LYS A 185 12.22 -12.43 -46.74
N LYS A 186 12.20 -12.26 -48.06
CA LYS A 186 11.22 -11.41 -48.76
C LYS A 186 9.97 -12.24 -49.10
N ILE A 187 8.80 -11.82 -48.62
CA ILE A 187 7.51 -12.46 -48.91
C ILE A 187 6.59 -11.43 -49.58
N GLN A 188 5.98 -11.80 -50.71
CA GLN A 188 5.00 -10.96 -51.40
C GLN A 188 3.61 -11.11 -50.78
N VAL A 189 2.91 -9.99 -50.59
CA VAL A 189 1.55 -9.95 -50.04
C VAL A 189 0.57 -9.64 -51.15
N THR A 190 -0.47 -10.46 -51.29
CA THR A 190 -1.61 -10.17 -52.17
C THR A 190 -2.46 -9.07 -51.54
N TYR A 191 -2.69 -7.97 -52.28
CA TYR A 191 -3.54 -6.90 -51.79
C TYR A 191 -5.00 -7.37 -51.65
N ASP A 192 -5.53 -7.21 -50.44
CA ASP A 192 -6.93 -7.37 -50.10
C ASP A 192 -7.52 -6.01 -49.62
N GLU A 193 -8.74 -5.75 -50.07
CA GLU A 193 -9.54 -4.55 -49.77
C GLU A 193 -10.45 -4.74 -48.54
N GLN A 194 -10.74 -5.98 -48.12
CA GLN A 194 -11.56 -6.23 -46.93
C GLN A 194 -10.87 -5.70 -45.67
N LYS A 195 -9.57 -5.97 -45.49
CA LYS A 195 -8.75 -5.39 -44.41
C LYS A 195 -8.80 -3.85 -44.33
N VAL A 196 -9.01 -3.15 -45.45
CA VAL A 196 -9.17 -1.68 -45.48
C VAL A 196 -10.55 -1.26 -44.97
N LYS A 197 -11.61 -1.97 -45.37
CA LYS A 197 -12.99 -1.73 -44.90
C LYS A 197 -13.13 -2.02 -43.40
N GLU A 198 -12.53 -3.11 -42.95
CA GLU A 198 -12.46 -3.48 -41.53
C GLU A 198 -11.74 -2.43 -40.69
N PHE A 199 -10.62 -1.88 -41.17
CA PHE A 199 -9.95 -0.76 -40.50
C PHE A 199 -10.83 0.48 -40.42
N ILE A 200 -11.51 0.87 -41.51
CA ILE A 200 -12.42 2.03 -41.51
C ILE A 200 -13.54 1.82 -40.48
N TRP A 201 -14.21 0.66 -40.50
CA TRP A 201 -15.23 0.31 -39.50
C TRP A 201 -14.69 0.30 -38.07
N ALA A 202 -13.46 -0.20 -37.86
CA ALA A 202 -12.82 -0.16 -36.55
C ALA A 202 -12.57 1.28 -36.07
N THR A 203 -12.10 2.19 -36.94
CA THR A 203 -11.90 3.61 -36.57
C THR A 203 -13.20 4.29 -36.18
N GLU A 204 -14.29 4.04 -36.91
CA GLU A 204 -15.63 4.53 -36.55
C GLU A 204 -16.16 3.94 -35.24
N TYR A 205 -15.93 2.66 -35.00
CA TYR A 205 -16.35 1.95 -33.80
C TYR A 205 -15.62 2.47 -32.55
N ILE A 206 -14.30 2.65 -32.64
CA ILE A 206 -13.48 3.20 -31.55
C ILE A 206 -13.86 4.66 -31.28
N ALA A 207 -14.08 5.48 -32.31
CA ALA A 207 -14.50 6.87 -32.17
C ALA A 207 -15.84 7.06 -31.41
N LYS A 208 -16.68 6.03 -31.37
CA LYS A 208 -18.00 6.05 -30.70
C LYS A 208 -17.97 5.45 -29.29
N ARG A 209 -16.81 4.94 -28.82
CA ARG A 209 -16.66 4.28 -27.51
C ARG A 209 -16.43 5.28 -26.37
N LYS A 210 -17.08 5.03 -25.23
CA LYS A 210 -16.90 5.76 -23.96
C LYS A 210 -16.23 4.92 -22.87
N THR A 211 -16.24 3.59 -22.99
CA THR A 211 -15.59 2.64 -22.08
C THR A 211 -14.41 1.97 -22.80
N PHE A 212 -13.35 1.69 -22.05
CA PHE A 212 -12.07 1.18 -22.54
C PHE A 212 -11.58 0.07 -21.61
N ASP A 213 -12.23 -1.07 -21.71
CA ASP A 213 -12.13 -2.17 -20.75
C ASP A 213 -10.76 -2.89 -20.82
N LYS A 214 -10.32 -3.46 -19.69
CA LYS A 214 -9.04 -4.19 -19.59
C LYS A 214 -9.16 -5.57 -20.24
N ASN A 215 -8.31 -5.86 -21.24
CA ASN A 215 -8.23 -7.17 -21.88
C ASN A 215 -7.03 -7.97 -21.35
N GLN A 216 -7.27 -8.86 -20.36
CA GLN A 216 -6.20 -9.67 -19.76
C GLN A 216 -5.77 -10.80 -20.70
N SER A 217 -4.46 -10.92 -20.94
CA SER A 217 -3.87 -11.95 -21.80
C SER A 217 -2.40 -12.22 -21.42
N LYS A 218 -1.77 -13.24 -22.00
CA LYS A 218 -0.32 -13.49 -21.86
C LYS A 218 0.57 -12.35 -22.38
N LEU A 219 0.01 -11.39 -23.12
CA LEU A 219 0.73 -10.19 -23.57
C LEU A 219 0.78 -9.10 -22.49
N CYS A 220 0.06 -9.25 -21.37
CA CYS A 220 0.13 -8.33 -20.23
C CYS A 220 1.50 -8.33 -19.56
N ASP A 221 2.21 -9.47 -19.53
CA ASP A 221 3.58 -9.57 -19.01
C ASP A 221 4.63 -8.82 -19.84
N TRP A 222 4.26 -8.41 -21.06
CA TRP A 222 5.07 -7.61 -21.99
C TRP A 222 4.42 -6.24 -22.26
N CYS A 223 3.52 -5.80 -21.38
CA CYS A 223 2.81 -4.53 -21.52
C CYS A 223 3.55 -3.40 -20.79
N GLU A 224 3.95 -2.38 -21.54
CA GLU A 224 4.52 -1.12 -21.00
C GLU A 224 3.64 -0.43 -19.94
N TYR A 225 2.32 -0.70 -19.93
CA TYR A 225 1.38 -0.23 -18.90
C TYR A 225 1.01 -1.29 -17.85
N LYS A 226 1.80 -2.35 -17.65
CA LYS A 226 1.49 -3.39 -16.66
C LYS A 226 1.33 -2.79 -15.27
N GLU A 227 2.27 -1.94 -14.85
CA GLU A 227 2.20 -1.22 -13.57
C GLU A 227 0.94 -0.37 -13.45
N PHE A 228 0.55 0.38 -14.49
CA PHE A 228 -0.72 1.13 -14.50
C PHE A 228 -1.97 0.24 -14.50
N CYS A 229 -1.89 -0.99 -14.99
CA CYS A 229 -2.98 -1.96 -14.90
C CYS A 229 -3.11 -2.58 -13.51
N GLU A 230 -2.00 -2.66 -12.76
CA GLU A 230 -1.89 -3.28 -11.43
C GLU A 230 -1.98 -2.24 -10.29
N SER A 231 -1.61 -0.97 -10.52
CA SER A 231 -1.63 0.13 -9.54
C SER A 231 -3.03 0.55 -9.11
N GLU A 232 -4.06 0.29 -9.94
CA GLU A 232 -5.47 0.34 -9.53
C GLU A 232 -5.81 -0.61 -8.36
N ARG A 233 -4.90 -1.52 -7.95
CA ARG A 233 -5.02 -2.29 -6.71
C ARG A 233 -4.40 -1.60 -5.49
N SER A 234 -3.29 -0.88 -5.67
CA SER A 234 -2.69 0.04 -4.69
C SER A 234 -1.34 0.59 -5.18
N ILE A 235 -1.32 1.81 -5.74
CA ILE A 235 -0.26 2.76 -5.38
C ILE A 235 -0.92 3.74 -4.41
N ASP A 236 -0.69 3.52 -3.12
CA ASP A 236 -1.29 4.27 -2.03
C ASP A 236 -0.57 5.63 -1.88
N TYR A 237 -0.85 6.53 -2.82
CA TYR A 237 -0.44 7.92 -2.71
C TYR A 237 -1.16 8.54 -1.50
N MET A 238 -0.38 8.87 -0.46
CA MET A 238 -0.85 9.60 0.72
C MET A 238 -1.23 11.05 0.35
N ILE A 239 -2.38 11.20 -0.31
CA ILE A 239 -2.93 12.47 -0.78
C ILE A 239 -3.33 13.29 0.45
N LEU A 240 -2.52 14.29 0.77
CA LEU A 240 -2.86 15.25 1.82
C LEU A 240 -4.15 16.01 1.45
N PRO A 241 -5.05 16.26 2.42
CA PRO A 241 -6.24 17.06 2.17
C PRO A 241 -5.86 18.49 1.76
N LYS A 242 -6.71 19.14 0.97
CA LYS A 242 -6.53 20.54 0.60
C LYS A 242 -6.40 21.42 1.84
N ASN A 243 -5.60 22.49 1.74
CA ASN A 243 -5.50 23.55 2.76
C ASN A 243 -6.73 24.49 2.80
N GLU A 244 -7.90 23.95 2.47
CA GLU A 244 -9.20 24.61 2.60
C GLU A 244 -9.83 24.08 3.89
N ARG A 245 -10.28 24.97 4.79
CA ARG A 245 -11.05 24.51 5.95
C ARG A 245 -12.35 23.90 5.45
N LEU A 246 -12.53 22.60 5.71
CA LEU A 246 -13.85 21.98 5.66
C LEU A 246 -14.80 22.80 6.55
N GLN A 247 -16.06 22.90 6.13
CA GLN A 247 -17.10 23.39 7.03
C GLN A 247 -17.21 22.42 8.22
N ASN A 248 -17.69 22.90 9.37
CA ASN A 248 -17.88 22.02 10.51
C ASN A 248 -18.92 20.96 10.14
N GLU A 249 -18.48 19.72 9.90
CA GLU A 249 -19.39 18.64 9.57
C GLU A 249 -20.27 18.32 10.78
N VAL A 250 -21.55 18.05 10.51
CA VAL A 250 -22.50 17.52 11.49
C VAL A 250 -21.86 16.33 12.19
N ILE A 251 -21.97 16.24 13.52
CA ILE A 251 -21.44 15.16 14.34
C ILE A 251 -22.25 13.88 14.04
N GLN A 252 -21.84 13.19 12.97
CA GLN A 252 -22.43 11.94 12.51
C GLN A 252 -22.07 10.81 13.48
N LYS A 253 -20.75 10.64 13.72
CA LYS A 253 -20.19 9.67 14.65
C LYS A 253 -20.25 10.19 16.09
N LYS A 254 -20.79 9.37 17.01
CA LYS A 254 -20.99 9.71 18.42
C LYS A 254 -20.14 8.82 19.32
N LYS A 255 -19.30 9.43 20.16
CA LYS A 255 -18.43 8.76 21.13
C LYS A 255 -18.87 9.16 22.54
N ILE A 256 -19.38 8.20 23.29
CA ILE A 256 -20.06 8.43 24.58
C ILE A 256 -19.37 7.60 25.65
N TYR A 257 -19.13 8.18 26.83
CA TYR A 257 -18.68 7.45 28.02
C TYR A 257 -19.72 7.55 29.13
N LEU A 258 -20.41 6.45 29.40
CA LEU A 258 -21.38 6.31 30.49
C LEU A 258 -20.66 5.79 31.75
N TYR A 259 -20.84 6.44 32.89
CA TYR A 259 -20.44 5.88 34.18
C TYR A 259 -21.52 6.05 35.24
N GLY A 260 -21.47 5.28 36.32
CA GLY A 260 -22.51 5.33 37.36
C GLY A 260 -22.62 4.05 38.18
N ALA A 261 -23.44 4.05 39.21
CA ALA A 261 -23.63 2.90 40.11
C ALA A 261 -24.00 1.59 39.37
N PRO A 262 -23.78 0.41 39.99
CA PRO A 262 -24.46 -0.82 39.57
C PRO A 262 -25.97 -0.61 39.44
N PHE A 263 -26.60 -1.25 38.44
CA PHE A 263 -28.05 -1.19 38.17
C PHE A 263 -28.66 0.20 37.86
N SER A 264 -27.86 1.27 37.70
CA SER A 264 -28.38 2.62 37.38
C SER A 264 -29.00 2.76 35.98
N GLY A 265 -28.74 1.80 35.09
CA GLY A 265 -29.35 1.73 33.74
C GLY A 265 -28.39 2.04 32.58
N LYS A 266 -27.07 1.94 32.78
CA LYS A 266 -26.05 2.19 31.74
C LYS A 266 -26.22 1.31 30.51
N THR A 267 -26.14 -0.02 30.68
CA THR A 267 -26.30 -1.01 29.60
C THR A 267 -27.73 -1.00 29.02
N TYR A 268 -28.73 -0.62 29.82
CA TYR A 268 -30.11 -0.41 29.34
C TYR A 268 -30.17 0.69 28.27
N LEU A 269 -29.57 1.86 28.54
CA LEU A 269 -29.48 2.97 27.58
C LEU A 269 -28.63 2.59 26.36
N ALA A 270 -27.49 1.95 26.58
CA ALA A 270 -26.60 1.52 25.50
C ALA A 270 -27.28 0.53 24.53
N ASN A 271 -28.22 -0.30 25.03
CA ASN A 271 -29.02 -1.23 24.24
C ASN A 271 -30.19 -0.58 23.48
N GLN A 272 -30.46 0.72 23.66
CA GLN A 272 -31.45 1.47 22.85
C GLN A 272 -30.86 2.02 21.54
N PHE A 273 -29.54 1.95 21.35
CA PHE A 273 -28.87 2.38 20.11
C PHE A 273 -29.18 1.43 18.94
N PRO A 274 -29.09 1.90 17.68
CA PRO A 274 -29.38 1.07 16.51
C PRO A 274 -28.24 0.07 16.23
N ASP A 275 -28.58 -1.14 15.77
CA ASP A 275 -27.67 -2.19 15.29
C ASP A 275 -26.43 -2.39 16.20
N VAL A 276 -26.68 -2.75 17.47
CA VAL A 276 -25.67 -2.88 18.53
C VAL A 276 -24.90 -4.20 18.47
N LEU A 277 -23.58 -4.11 18.67
CA LEU A 277 -22.71 -5.19 19.14
C LEU A 277 -22.21 -4.87 20.56
N LEU A 278 -22.46 -5.78 21.50
CA LEU A 278 -22.06 -5.65 22.90
C LEU A 278 -20.81 -6.47 23.23
N LEU A 279 -19.71 -5.81 23.57
CA LEU A 279 -18.50 -6.43 24.10
C LEU A 279 -18.62 -6.44 25.63
N SER A 280 -18.97 -7.58 26.22
CA SER A 280 -19.23 -7.71 27.67
C SER A 280 -18.10 -8.46 28.37
N THR A 281 -17.69 -7.97 29.54
CA THR A 281 -16.74 -8.65 30.44
C THR A 281 -17.44 -9.48 31.52
N ASP A 282 -18.64 -9.06 31.93
CA ASP A 282 -19.33 -9.52 33.14
C ASP A 282 -20.47 -10.53 32.88
N GLY A 283 -21.00 -10.60 31.65
CA GLY A 283 -22.10 -11.46 31.26
C GLY A 283 -23.51 -10.96 31.61
N ASN A 284 -23.69 -9.73 32.12
CA ASN A 284 -24.96 -9.28 32.71
C ASN A 284 -26.05 -8.83 31.70
N TYR A 285 -25.89 -9.14 30.42
CA TYR A 285 -26.78 -8.71 29.33
C TYR A 285 -28.04 -9.57 29.14
N THR A 286 -28.21 -10.64 29.92
CA THR A 286 -29.31 -11.62 29.80
C THR A 286 -30.71 -11.06 30.11
N HIS A 287 -30.79 -9.90 30.76
CA HIS A 287 -32.04 -9.28 31.23
C HIS A 287 -32.35 -7.93 30.58
N LEU A 288 -31.79 -7.66 29.39
CA LEU A 288 -32.01 -6.42 28.64
C LEU A 288 -33.38 -6.38 27.93
N PRO A 289 -33.98 -5.19 27.76
CA PRO A 289 -35.23 -5.04 27.01
C PRO A 289 -35.03 -5.37 25.53
N GLY A 290 -36.05 -5.97 24.90
CA GLY A 290 -35.97 -6.42 23.50
C GLY A 290 -35.27 -7.77 23.30
N GLY A 291 -34.56 -8.28 24.32
CA GLY A 291 -33.89 -9.58 24.29
C GLY A 291 -32.38 -9.47 24.50
N ILE A 292 -31.65 -10.56 24.24
CA ILE A 292 -30.20 -10.59 24.29
C ILE A 292 -29.64 -9.95 23.01
N PRO A 293 -28.84 -8.86 23.09
CA PRO A 293 -28.21 -8.28 21.91
C PRO A 293 -27.13 -9.21 21.33
N PRO A 294 -26.73 -9.02 20.07
CA PRO A 294 -25.49 -9.56 19.53
C PRO A 294 -24.32 -9.18 20.45
N HIS A 295 -23.54 -10.16 20.92
CA HIS A 295 -22.51 -9.93 21.92
C HIS A 295 -21.26 -10.80 21.70
N ILE A 296 -20.14 -10.35 22.27
CA ILE A 296 -18.90 -11.10 22.37
C ILE A 296 -18.39 -10.99 23.81
N ASP A 297 -18.13 -12.14 24.43
CA ASP A 297 -17.60 -12.20 25.79
C ASP A 297 -16.09 -11.97 25.80
N ILE A 298 -15.64 -10.85 26.37
CA ILE A 298 -14.23 -10.51 26.51
C ILE A 298 -13.66 -11.20 27.76
N LYS A 299 -13.48 -12.52 27.67
CA LYS A 299 -13.00 -13.39 28.75
C LYS A 299 -11.89 -14.35 28.30
N ASN A 300 -11.18 -14.95 29.25
CA ASN A 300 -10.09 -15.88 28.97
C ASN A 300 -10.62 -17.17 28.28
N GLU A 301 -10.26 -17.40 27.02
CA GLU A 301 -10.57 -18.67 26.34
C GLU A 301 -9.59 -19.77 26.82
N VAL A 302 -10.11 -20.89 27.30
CA VAL A 302 -9.31 -22.09 27.63
C VAL A 302 -9.58 -23.19 26.61
N LYS A 303 -8.53 -23.67 25.93
CA LYS A 303 -8.60 -24.79 24.98
C LYS A 303 -7.65 -25.90 25.44
N MET A 304 -8.17 -27.12 25.55
CA MET A 304 -7.40 -28.31 25.93
C MET A 304 -6.85 -28.98 24.67
N ASP A 305 -5.53 -28.95 24.53
CA ASP A 305 -4.78 -29.60 23.45
C ASP A 305 -4.23 -30.93 23.98
N GLY A 306 -5.10 -31.94 24.01
CA GLY A 306 -4.86 -33.22 24.69
C GLY A 306 -4.72 -33.05 26.21
N ARG A 307 -3.49 -33.01 26.71
CA ARG A 307 -3.16 -32.72 28.13
C ARG A 307 -2.67 -31.29 28.37
N LEU A 308 -2.41 -30.51 27.32
CA LEU A 308 -1.85 -29.17 27.43
C LEU A 308 -2.96 -28.12 27.47
N LYS A 309 -3.06 -27.37 28.58
CA LYS A 309 -4.01 -26.25 28.71
C LYS A 309 -3.44 -25.02 27.99
N ARG A 310 -3.93 -24.70 26.79
CA ARG A 310 -3.66 -23.40 26.15
C ARG A 310 -4.71 -22.39 26.62
N THR A 311 -4.26 -21.25 27.15
CA THR A 311 -5.16 -20.16 27.58
C THR A 311 -4.86 -18.93 26.73
N LYS A 312 -5.88 -18.33 26.12
CA LYS A 312 -5.81 -17.03 25.44
C LYS A 312 -6.44 -16.00 26.38
N LEU A 313 -5.71 -14.93 26.67
CA LEU A 313 -6.14 -13.92 27.65
C LEU A 313 -7.23 -13.01 27.06
N ALA A 314 -8.09 -12.48 27.92
CA ALA A 314 -9.20 -11.60 27.55
C ALA A 314 -8.74 -10.37 26.75
N TRP A 315 -7.57 -9.81 27.05
CA TRP A 315 -6.98 -8.72 26.26
C TRP A 315 -6.59 -9.13 24.84
N THR A 316 -6.18 -10.38 24.63
CA THR A 316 -5.96 -10.94 23.30
C THR A 316 -7.29 -11.11 22.57
N VAL A 317 -8.34 -11.58 23.24
CA VAL A 317 -9.70 -11.63 22.66
C VAL A 317 -10.17 -10.23 22.24
N PHE A 318 -9.96 -9.22 23.08
CA PHE A 318 -10.32 -7.83 22.77
C PHE A 318 -9.55 -7.28 21.55
N LYS A 319 -8.25 -7.55 21.43
CA LYS A 319 -7.47 -7.15 20.26
C LYS A 319 -7.89 -7.88 18.98
N ASP A 320 -8.12 -9.20 19.04
CA ASP A 320 -8.66 -9.96 17.91
C ASP A 320 -10.02 -9.41 17.45
N VAL A 321 -10.88 -8.98 18.39
CA VAL A 321 -12.18 -8.34 18.10
C VAL A 321 -12.02 -6.97 17.43
N ILE A 322 -11.04 -6.16 17.86
CA ILE A 322 -10.70 -4.90 17.17
C ILE A 322 -10.22 -5.18 15.74
N ASP A 323 -9.30 -6.14 15.58
CA ASP A 323 -8.74 -6.53 14.28
C ASP A 323 -9.83 -7.08 13.32
N GLU A 324 -10.87 -7.73 13.84
CA GLU A 324 -12.05 -8.16 13.07
C GLU A 324 -12.98 -6.98 12.71
N LEU A 325 -13.22 -6.07 13.65
CA LEU A 325 -14.05 -4.87 13.45
C LEU A 325 -13.39 -3.85 12.50
N GLU A 326 -12.07 -3.82 12.39
CA GLU A 326 -11.32 -3.00 11.42
C GLU A 326 -11.54 -3.45 9.96
N LYS A 327 -11.87 -4.72 9.70
CA LYS A 327 -12.20 -5.21 8.33
C LYS A 327 -13.52 -4.67 7.80
N LYS A 328 -14.43 -4.26 8.70
CA LYS A 328 -15.78 -3.78 8.39
C LYS A 328 -16.69 -4.76 7.61
N GLU A 329 -16.40 -6.07 7.68
CA GLU A 329 -17.22 -7.14 7.05
C GLU A 329 -18.50 -7.47 7.85
N ASN A 330 -19.21 -6.45 8.35
CA ASN A 330 -20.42 -6.61 9.17
C ASN A 330 -21.42 -5.44 8.96
N THR A 331 -22.56 -5.51 9.63
CA THR A 331 -23.65 -4.52 9.51
C THR A 331 -23.98 -3.80 10.82
N PHE A 332 -23.09 -3.82 11.82
CA PHE A 332 -23.32 -3.10 13.08
C PHE A 332 -23.12 -1.60 12.90
N ARG A 333 -23.90 -0.79 13.62
CA ARG A 333 -23.74 0.68 13.68
C ARG A 333 -23.18 1.14 15.01
N SER A 334 -23.44 0.39 16.06
CA SER A 334 -23.16 0.81 17.44
C SER A 334 -22.32 -0.23 18.16
N LEU A 335 -21.16 0.18 18.67
CA LEU A 335 -20.29 -0.66 19.49
C LEU A 335 -20.43 -0.26 20.96
N VAL A 336 -20.78 -1.20 21.82
CA VAL A 336 -20.83 -1.01 23.27
C VAL A 336 -19.72 -1.82 23.92
N LEU A 337 -18.89 -1.19 24.74
CA LEU A 337 -17.90 -1.86 25.59
C LEU A 337 -18.37 -1.77 27.03
N ASP A 338 -18.85 -2.88 27.59
CA ASP A 338 -19.23 -2.94 29.00
C ASP A 338 -18.01 -3.12 29.91
N LEU A 339 -18.00 -2.36 30.99
CA LEU A 339 -16.94 -2.22 32.01
C LEU A 339 -15.51 -2.05 31.46
N VAL A 340 -15.17 -0.81 31.09
CA VAL A 340 -13.82 -0.39 30.68
C VAL A 340 -12.74 -0.71 31.75
N GLU A 341 -13.11 -0.76 33.03
CA GLU A 341 -12.23 -1.16 34.12
C GLU A 341 -11.83 -2.65 34.06
N ASP A 342 -12.73 -3.56 33.70
CA ASP A 342 -12.41 -4.99 33.51
C ASP A 342 -11.49 -5.18 32.29
N ILE A 343 -11.69 -4.35 31.25
CA ILE A 343 -10.82 -4.28 30.07
C ILE A 343 -9.43 -3.74 30.44
N TYR A 344 -9.33 -2.82 31.43
CA TYR A 344 -8.07 -2.36 32.00
C TYR A 344 -7.37 -3.47 32.81
N GLU A 345 -8.10 -4.20 33.66
CA GLU A 345 -7.57 -5.36 34.40
C GLU A 345 -7.11 -6.49 33.46
N ALA A 346 -7.85 -6.76 32.38
CA ALA A 346 -7.42 -7.68 31.33
C ALA A 346 -6.09 -7.24 30.69
N CYS A 347 -5.91 -5.94 30.44
CA CYS A 347 -4.64 -5.39 29.95
C CYS A 347 -3.51 -5.54 30.97
N ARG A 348 -3.75 -5.32 32.28
CA ARG A 348 -2.76 -5.54 33.35
C ARG A 348 -2.28 -6.98 33.34
N LEU A 349 -3.21 -7.94 33.38
CA LEU A 349 -2.90 -9.38 33.39
C LEU A 349 -2.16 -9.85 32.13
N PHE A 350 -2.49 -9.32 30.96
CA PHE A 350 -1.74 -9.60 29.73
C PHE A 350 -0.32 -9.05 29.79
N MET A 351 -0.14 -7.80 30.24
CA MET A 351 1.17 -7.18 30.32
C MET A 351 2.05 -7.82 31.42
N TYR A 352 1.46 -8.37 32.47
CA TYR A 352 2.13 -9.21 33.46
C TYR A 352 2.70 -10.50 32.86
N ASP A 353 1.86 -11.27 32.15
CA ASP A 353 2.27 -12.50 31.45
C ASP A 353 3.42 -12.24 30.47
N GLN A 354 3.31 -11.18 29.67
CA GLN A 354 4.33 -10.78 28.70
C GLN A 354 5.63 -10.25 29.32
N MET A 355 5.62 -9.84 30.60
CA MET A 355 6.82 -9.38 31.31
C MET A 355 7.35 -10.37 32.36
N GLY A 356 6.64 -11.46 32.64
CA GLY A 356 7.00 -12.44 33.66
C GLY A 356 6.91 -11.91 35.10
N ILE A 357 6.08 -10.90 35.36
CA ILE A 357 5.88 -10.29 36.68
C ILE A 357 4.52 -10.65 37.28
N THR A 358 4.38 -10.52 38.60
CA THR A 358 3.13 -10.82 39.34
C THR A 358 2.41 -9.58 39.85
N HIS A 359 3.12 -8.47 40.03
CA HIS A 359 2.59 -7.19 40.49
C HIS A 359 3.33 -6.01 39.82
N GLU A 360 2.72 -4.82 39.65
CA GLU A 360 3.44 -3.63 39.16
C GLU A 360 4.52 -3.09 40.13
N SER A 361 4.70 -3.74 41.29
CA SER A 361 5.79 -3.46 42.23
C SER A 361 7.05 -4.27 41.93
N ASP A 362 6.96 -5.33 41.13
CA ASP A 362 8.07 -6.24 40.83
C ASP A 362 9.04 -5.63 39.79
N ASP A 363 8.53 -4.89 38.80
CA ASP A 363 9.28 -3.98 37.91
C ASP A 363 8.80 -2.54 38.12
N SER A 364 9.61 -1.73 38.81
CA SER A 364 9.30 -0.35 39.21
C SER A 364 8.77 0.53 38.06
N PHE A 365 7.75 1.35 38.32
CA PHE A 365 7.18 2.50 37.53
C PHE A 365 6.94 2.30 36.02
N ARG A 366 7.96 1.86 35.29
CA ARG A 366 7.95 1.38 33.91
C ARG A 366 6.83 0.37 33.66
N ALA A 367 6.50 -0.53 34.59
CA ALA A 367 5.37 -1.45 34.45
C ALA A 367 4.03 -0.70 34.28
N TRP A 368 3.70 0.22 35.20
CA TRP A 368 2.51 1.07 35.13
C TRP A 368 2.45 1.89 33.83
N ASP A 369 3.58 2.45 33.40
CA ASP A 369 3.66 3.24 32.17
C ASP A 369 3.48 2.37 30.91
N LYS A 370 4.04 1.15 30.87
CA LYS A 370 3.83 0.17 29.79
C LYS A 370 2.35 -0.24 29.71
N VAL A 371 1.75 -0.67 30.82
CA VAL A 371 0.32 -1.05 30.91
C VAL A 371 -0.57 0.08 30.41
N ARG A 372 -0.38 1.30 30.92
CA ARG A 372 -1.14 2.48 30.49
C ARG A 372 -0.97 2.77 29.00
N THR A 373 0.20 2.52 28.43
CA THR A 373 0.48 2.78 27.01
C THR A 373 -0.20 1.76 26.10
N GLU A 374 -0.10 0.46 26.41
CA GLU A 374 -0.79 -0.62 25.69
C GLU A 374 -2.32 -0.46 25.75
N PHE A 375 -2.84 -0.11 26.93
CA PHE A 375 -4.27 0.13 27.11
C PHE A 375 -4.75 1.34 26.31
N LEU A 376 -4.09 2.50 26.45
CA LEU A 376 -4.52 3.73 25.76
C LEU A 376 -4.28 3.69 24.24
N SER A 377 -3.30 2.94 23.73
CA SER A 377 -3.13 2.73 22.28
C SER A 377 -4.26 1.88 21.71
N THR A 378 -4.62 0.80 22.40
CA THR A 378 -5.67 -0.14 21.98
C THR A 378 -7.06 0.49 22.10
N MET A 379 -7.35 1.20 23.20
CA MET A 379 -8.57 2.00 23.32
C MET A 379 -8.65 3.13 22.29
N LYS A 380 -7.51 3.72 21.88
CA LYS A 380 -7.47 4.68 20.77
C LYS A 380 -7.77 4.02 19.41
N ARG A 381 -7.42 2.75 19.17
CA ARG A 381 -7.92 2.01 17.99
C ARG A 381 -9.43 1.87 18.07
N PHE A 382 -9.93 1.24 19.14
CA PHE A 382 -11.36 0.97 19.35
C PHE A 382 -12.24 2.22 19.16
N VAL A 383 -11.93 3.33 19.86
CA VAL A 383 -12.74 4.57 19.78
C VAL A 383 -12.65 5.27 18.41
N ASN A 384 -11.70 4.90 17.54
CA ASN A 384 -11.60 5.45 16.19
C ASN A 384 -12.11 4.52 15.07
N LEU A 385 -12.52 3.28 15.36
CA LEU A 385 -13.22 2.38 14.42
C LEU A 385 -14.40 3.05 13.72
N ASP A 386 -14.60 2.81 12.43
CA ASP A 386 -15.55 3.57 11.59
C ASP A 386 -17.02 3.11 11.71
N TYR A 387 -17.60 3.31 12.89
CA TYR A 387 -18.98 2.98 13.29
C TYR A 387 -19.72 4.25 13.74
N GLU A 388 -21.05 4.30 13.56
CA GLU A 388 -21.89 5.47 13.88
C GLU A 388 -21.85 5.85 15.37
N ASN A 389 -21.87 4.86 16.27
CA ASN A 389 -21.89 5.11 17.71
C ASN A 389 -20.87 4.20 18.42
N ILE A 390 -20.13 4.76 19.37
CA ILE A 390 -19.22 4.02 20.25
C ILE A 390 -19.51 4.42 21.69
N ILE A 391 -19.98 3.47 22.49
CA ILE A 391 -20.39 3.65 23.87
C ILE A 391 -19.42 2.88 24.77
N LEU A 392 -18.79 3.60 25.69
CA LEU A 392 -17.99 3.04 26.77
C LEU A 392 -18.82 3.04 28.07
N ILE A 393 -18.72 1.99 28.88
CA ILE A 393 -19.43 1.90 30.18
C ILE A 393 -18.45 1.65 31.32
N SER A 394 -18.66 2.29 32.47
CA SER A 394 -17.96 2.01 33.74
C SER A 394 -18.88 2.09 34.97
N HIS A 395 -18.47 1.46 36.06
CA HIS A 395 -18.99 1.80 37.39
C HIS A 395 -18.47 3.15 37.88
N GLU A 396 -19.18 3.74 38.85
CA GLU A 396 -18.66 4.86 39.62
C GLU A 396 -17.96 4.39 40.90
N ASP A 397 -16.84 5.03 41.21
CA ASP A 397 -16.12 4.96 42.46
C ASP A 397 -16.49 6.17 43.33
N THR A 398 -16.96 5.89 44.54
CA THR A 398 -17.31 6.87 45.58
C THR A 398 -16.49 6.66 46.86
N SER A 399 -15.27 6.11 46.76
CA SER A 399 -14.40 5.83 47.92
C SER A 399 -13.49 7.01 48.32
N LYS A 400 -13.48 8.10 47.53
CA LYS A 400 -12.48 9.18 47.63
C LYS A 400 -13.11 10.49 48.13
N ASP A 401 -12.87 10.85 49.39
CA ASP A 401 -13.29 12.14 49.94
C ASP A 401 -12.34 13.28 49.55
N LEU A 402 -12.87 14.33 48.93
CA LEU A 402 -12.23 15.64 48.87
C LEU A 402 -12.47 16.38 50.19
N THR A 403 -11.41 16.87 50.83
CA THR A 403 -11.53 17.74 52.00
C THR A 403 -11.47 19.20 51.55
N LYS A 404 -12.55 19.95 51.73
CA LYS A 404 -12.61 21.39 51.42
C LYS A 404 -11.72 22.19 52.38
N ARG A 405 -11.34 23.41 51.95
CA ARG A 405 -10.65 24.41 52.81
C ARG A 405 -11.38 24.71 54.12
N THR A 406 -12.69 24.49 54.20
CA THR A 406 -13.52 24.64 55.40
C THR A 406 -13.42 23.47 56.39
N GLY A 407 -12.80 22.35 56.00
CA GLY A 407 -12.74 21.10 56.78
C GLY A 407 -13.78 20.05 56.39
N ASP A 408 -14.83 20.44 55.66
CA ASP A 408 -15.88 19.52 55.20
C ASP A 408 -15.31 18.45 54.25
N LYS A 409 -15.65 17.19 54.48
CA LYS A 409 -15.42 16.10 53.53
C LYS A 409 -16.60 15.99 52.56
N ILE A 410 -16.30 15.90 51.28
CA ILE A 410 -17.28 15.64 50.22
C ILE A 410 -16.77 14.48 49.36
N THR A 411 -17.56 13.42 49.28
CA THR A 411 -17.24 12.23 48.52
C THR A 411 -17.27 12.51 47.02
N THR A 412 -16.14 12.29 46.35
CA THR A 412 -15.95 12.48 44.91
C THR A 412 -16.55 11.30 44.14
N ILE A 413 -17.17 11.56 42.99
CA ILE A 413 -17.88 10.55 42.19
C ILE A 413 -17.35 10.51 40.76
N ARG A 414 -16.53 9.51 40.46
CA ARG A 414 -15.77 9.37 39.20
C ARG A 414 -15.88 7.95 38.65
N PRO A 415 -15.52 7.68 37.37
CA PRO A 415 -15.39 6.30 36.90
C PRO A 415 -14.41 5.48 37.75
N ASN A 416 -14.66 4.19 37.90
CA ASN A 416 -13.86 3.25 38.71
C ASN A 416 -12.49 2.93 38.09
N MET A 417 -11.61 3.93 38.04
CA MET A 417 -10.35 3.88 37.30
C MET A 417 -9.33 4.90 37.83
N ASN A 418 -8.05 4.68 37.54
CA ASN A 418 -7.00 5.66 37.81
C ASN A 418 -7.27 6.98 37.04
N GLU A 419 -7.26 8.11 37.76
CA GLU A 419 -7.54 9.46 37.24
C GLU A 419 -6.73 9.83 35.99
N LYS A 420 -5.48 9.39 35.87
CA LYS A 420 -4.64 9.66 34.68
C LYS A 420 -5.13 8.93 33.43
N VAL A 421 -5.81 7.79 33.60
CA VAL A 421 -6.38 6.99 32.51
C VAL A 421 -7.79 7.49 32.19
N ALA A 422 -8.62 7.76 33.21
CA ALA A 422 -9.95 8.34 33.05
C ALA A 422 -9.92 9.68 32.29
N ASN A 423 -9.03 10.62 32.66
CA ASN A 423 -8.84 11.88 31.94
C ASN A 423 -8.40 11.69 30.47
N LYS A 424 -7.63 10.63 30.17
CA LYS A 424 -7.20 10.35 28.79
C LYS A 424 -8.33 9.74 27.94
N LEU A 425 -9.16 8.88 28.52
CA LEU A 425 -10.35 8.33 27.85
C LEU A 425 -11.44 9.39 27.65
N ALA A 426 -11.70 10.23 28.65
CA ALA A 426 -12.58 11.40 28.51
C ALA A 426 -12.16 12.31 27.35
N GLY A 427 -10.85 12.48 27.14
CA GLY A 427 -10.31 13.21 25.98
C GLY A 427 -10.48 12.51 24.62
N MET A 428 -10.80 11.21 24.56
CA MET A 428 -11.03 10.46 23.31
C MET A 428 -12.48 10.47 22.84
N VAL A 429 -13.42 10.72 23.74
CA VAL A 429 -14.88 10.77 23.49
C VAL A 429 -15.38 12.20 23.27
N ASP A 430 -16.65 12.32 22.88
CA ASP A 430 -17.32 13.60 22.69
C ASP A 430 -18.00 14.07 23.98
N ILE A 431 -18.48 13.14 24.80
CA ILE A 431 -19.18 13.43 26.06
C ILE A 431 -18.99 12.32 27.11
N VAL A 432 -18.84 12.73 28.37
CA VAL A 432 -18.87 11.87 29.57
C VAL A 432 -20.15 12.15 30.34
N ILE A 433 -20.90 11.09 30.66
CA ILE A 433 -22.24 11.16 31.23
C ILE A 433 -22.32 10.29 32.48
N ARG A 434 -22.78 10.87 33.60
CA ARG A 434 -23.08 10.10 34.81
C ARG A 434 -24.54 9.63 34.77
N VAL A 435 -24.76 8.33 34.83
CA VAL A 435 -26.09 7.70 34.92
C VAL A 435 -26.43 7.46 36.39
N ALA A 436 -27.25 8.36 36.95
CA ALA A 436 -27.64 8.38 38.36
C ALA A 436 -29.11 7.98 38.55
N VAL A 437 -29.47 7.63 39.79
CA VAL A 437 -30.87 7.45 40.22
C VAL A 437 -31.14 8.44 41.36
N ILE A 438 -32.03 9.39 41.13
CA ILE A 438 -32.37 10.46 42.08
C ILE A 438 -33.90 10.47 42.23
N ASP A 439 -34.40 10.41 43.46
CA ASP A 439 -35.83 10.37 43.80
C ASP A 439 -36.65 9.34 42.99
N GLY A 440 -36.03 8.19 42.68
CA GLY A 440 -36.60 7.10 41.89
C GLY A 440 -36.53 7.28 40.38
N GLN A 441 -36.14 8.46 39.88
CA GLN A 441 -35.95 8.75 38.46
C GLN A 441 -34.52 8.43 38.02
N ARG A 442 -34.36 7.91 36.80
CA ARG A 442 -33.04 7.68 36.19
C ARG A 442 -32.67 8.91 35.36
N LEU A 443 -31.54 9.53 35.66
CA LEU A 443 -31.07 10.77 35.05
C LEU A 443 -29.67 10.61 34.45
N LEU A 444 -29.43 11.35 33.37
CA LEU A 444 -28.13 11.53 32.72
C LEU A 444 -27.61 12.89 33.13
N MET A 445 -26.58 12.92 33.97
CA MET A 445 -25.96 14.15 34.46
C MET A 445 -24.69 14.44 33.67
N PHE A 446 -24.58 15.68 33.16
CA PHE A 446 -23.47 16.12 32.32
C PHE A 446 -22.49 17.04 33.05
N LYS A 447 -22.89 17.56 34.21
CA LYS A 447 -22.14 18.54 34.99
C LYS A 447 -20.74 18.03 35.34
N ASN A 448 -19.72 18.80 34.95
CA ASN A 448 -18.35 18.65 35.42
C ASN A 448 -18.11 19.64 36.56
N ASP A 449 -17.75 19.16 37.75
CA ASP A 449 -17.27 20.01 38.85
C ASP A 449 -16.18 19.27 39.66
N GLU A 450 -15.70 19.87 40.75
CA GLU A 450 -14.64 19.25 41.58
C GLU A 450 -15.02 17.84 42.08
N VAL A 451 -16.32 17.60 42.28
CA VAL A 451 -16.92 16.40 42.88
C VAL A 451 -17.34 15.39 41.82
N VAL A 452 -17.95 15.83 40.72
CA VAL A 452 -18.53 14.97 39.66
C VAL A 452 -17.72 15.07 38.37
N PHE A 453 -17.18 13.94 37.92
CA PHE A 453 -16.35 13.82 36.70
C PHE A 453 -17.23 13.76 35.44
N GLY A 454 -17.44 14.89 34.77
CA GLY A 454 -18.37 14.99 33.63
C GLY A 454 -17.85 15.85 32.47
N GLY A 455 -18.80 16.37 31.68
CA GLY A 455 -18.55 17.30 30.58
C GLY A 455 -18.23 16.64 29.24
N GLY A 456 -17.99 17.48 28.23
CA GLY A 456 -17.75 17.05 26.86
C GLY A 456 -17.31 18.18 25.92
N ARG A 457 -17.33 17.89 24.64
CA ARG A 457 -17.04 18.79 23.51
C ARG A 457 -18.31 19.37 22.87
N LEU A 458 -19.47 18.76 23.14
CA LEU A 458 -20.78 19.23 22.67
C LEU A 458 -21.15 20.55 23.33
N THR A 459 -21.85 21.42 22.60
CA THR A 459 -22.31 22.72 23.12
C THR A 459 -23.80 22.63 23.44
N PHE A 460 -24.15 22.58 24.72
CA PHE A 460 -25.52 22.48 25.22
C PHE A 460 -25.62 23.09 26.63
N ASN A 461 -26.82 23.50 27.04
CA ASN A 461 -27.04 24.29 28.26
C ASN A 461 -27.60 23.48 29.45
N GLU A 462 -28.10 22.27 29.22
CA GLU A 462 -28.78 21.44 30.23
C GLU A 462 -27.77 20.64 31.05
N THR A 463 -27.88 20.68 32.38
CA THR A 463 -26.96 19.95 33.28
C THR A 463 -27.36 18.49 33.51
N GLU A 464 -28.64 18.17 33.29
CA GLU A 464 -29.23 16.85 33.50
C GLU A 464 -30.47 16.65 32.62
N ILE A 465 -30.67 15.42 32.11
CA ILE A 465 -31.85 15.01 31.31
C ILE A 465 -32.34 13.62 31.76
N PRO A 466 -33.55 13.18 31.37
CA PRO A 466 -34.01 11.80 31.59
C PRO A 466 -33.08 10.76 30.95
N ASN A 467 -32.98 9.57 31.56
CA ASN A 467 -32.28 8.43 30.97
C ASN A 467 -33.10 7.77 29.85
N ASP A 468 -33.15 8.44 28.70
CA ASP A 468 -33.73 7.95 27.45
C ASP A 468 -32.86 8.30 26.24
N TYR A 469 -32.83 7.40 25.26
CA TYR A 469 -32.09 7.55 24.01
C TYR A 469 -32.46 8.81 23.21
N ASN A 470 -33.75 9.17 23.13
CA ASN A 470 -34.21 10.26 22.26
C ASN A 470 -33.78 11.62 22.82
N GLU A 471 -33.86 11.81 24.14
CA GLU A 471 -33.37 13.02 24.81
C GLU A 471 -31.85 13.16 24.64
N LEU A 472 -31.09 12.05 24.72
CA LEU A 472 -29.66 12.06 24.44
C LEU A 472 -29.33 12.37 22.96
N MET A 473 -30.15 11.94 22.00
CA MET A 473 -29.96 12.33 20.59
C MET A 473 -30.22 13.82 20.38
N ARG A 474 -31.22 14.43 21.04
CA ARG A 474 -31.48 15.88 20.98
C ARG A 474 -30.27 16.72 21.40
N VAL A 475 -29.50 16.29 22.40
CA VAL A 475 -28.25 16.98 22.81
C VAL A 475 -27.24 17.05 21.65
N TYR A 476 -27.12 15.98 20.85
CA TYR A 476 -26.29 15.99 19.64
C TYR A 476 -26.91 16.85 18.53
N GLU A 477 -28.24 16.81 18.33
CA GLU A 477 -28.95 17.63 17.34
C GLU A 477 -28.78 19.14 17.63
N THR A 478 -29.07 19.59 18.85
CA THR A 478 -28.87 21.00 19.27
C THR A 478 -27.41 21.44 19.14
N SER A 479 -26.44 20.58 19.51
CA SER A 479 -25.02 20.91 19.32
C SER A 479 -24.67 21.03 17.83
N ASN A 480 -25.30 20.26 16.94
CA ASN A 480 -25.08 20.33 15.49
C ASN A 480 -25.69 21.59 14.86
N GLU A 481 -26.87 22.02 15.33
CA GLU A 481 -27.49 23.29 14.91
C GLU A 481 -26.61 24.48 15.28
N LEU A 482 -26.13 24.53 16.53
CA LEU A 482 -25.21 25.58 17.01
C LEU A 482 -23.89 25.61 16.23
N ILE A 483 -23.33 24.44 15.91
CA ILE A 483 -22.12 24.29 15.08
C ILE A 483 -22.33 24.81 13.65
N SER A 484 -23.54 24.63 13.10
CA SER A 484 -23.92 25.05 11.74
C SER A 484 -24.22 26.54 11.63
N ALA A 485 -24.61 27.20 12.72
CA ALA A 485 -24.97 28.63 12.75
C ALA A 485 -23.76 29.59 12.75
N VAL A 486 -22.53 29.09 12.86
CA VAL A 486 -21.31 29.94 12.94
C VAL A 486 -20.71 30.17 11.56
N GLU A 487 -21.01 31.32 10.93
CA GLU A 487 -20.42 31.68 9.64
C GLU A 487 -18.89 31.90 9.71
N PRO A 488 -18.11 31.40 8.73
CA PRO A 488 -16.65 31.54 8.74
C PRO A 488 -16.19 32.92 8.23
N VAL A 489 -15.53 33.70 9.10
CA VAL A 489 -14.91 34.99 8.76
C VAL A 489 -13.75 34.80 7.77
N LYS A 490 -14.04 34.94 6.47
CA LYS A 490 -13.06 34.87 5.37
C LYS A 490 -12.20 36.14 5.31
N LYS A 491 -11.09 36.19 6.05
CA LYS A 491 -10.01 37.15 5.76
C LYS A 491 -9.31 36.74 4.44
N PRO A 492 -9.18 37.63 3.44
CA PRO A 492 -8.55 37.28 2.17
C PRO A 492 -7.04 37.12 2.32
N ILE A 493 -6.53 35.94 1.97
CA ILE A 493 -5.09 35.69 1.86
C ILE A 493 -4.60 36.36 0.57
N LYS A 494 -3.73 37.36 0.69
CA LYS A 494 -3.01 37.91 -0.47
C LYS A 494 -2.07 36.83 -1.01
N LYS A 495 -2.10 36.58 -2.32
CA LYS A 495 -1.06 35.77 -2.98
C LYS A 495 0.29 36.47 -2.79
N ALA A 496 1.31 35.72 -2.36
CA ALA A 496 2.68 36.18 -2.44
C ALA A 496 3.15 36.09 -3.90
N GLU A 497 3.75 37.16 -4.41
CA GLU A 497 4.38 37.15 -5.74
C GLU A 497 5.79 36.57 -5.67
N GLU A 498 6.26 36.00 -6.78
CA GLU A 498 7.59 35.39 -6.87
C GLU A 498 8.69 36.47 -6.85
N VAL A 499 9.57 36.46 -5.84
CA VAL A 499 10.73 37.35 -5.78
C VAL A 499 12.00 36.59 -6.10
N LYS A 500 12.61 36.87 -7.26
CA LYS A 500 13.93 36.37 -7.64
C LYS A 500 15.04 37.11 -6.87
N PRO A 501 16.08 36.44 -6.36
CA PRO A 501 17.10 37.07 -5.53
C PRO A 501 18.16 37.83 -6.35
N ALA A 502 18.49 39.07 -5.95
CA ALA A 502 19.59 39.84 -6.53
C ALA A 502 20.16 40.91 -5.58
N GLY A 503 21.49 41.09 -5.57
CA GLY A 503 22.05 42.46 -5.64
C GLY A 503 22.37 43.29 -4.38
N ARG A 504 22.85 42.68 -3.29
CA ARG A 504 23.77 43.24 -2.24
C ARG A 504 24.25 44.73 -2.32
N ARG A 505 24.27 45.42 -1.15
CA ARG A 505 24.89 46.76 -0.78
C ARG A 505 23.97 47.99 -0.93
N SER A 506 24.03 49.06 -0.10
CA SER A 506 24.81 49.34 1.14
C SER A 506 24.18 50.46 2.01
N ARG A 507 24.68 50.66 3.26
CA ARG A 507 24.39 51.79 4.20
C ARG A 507 24.54 53.17 3.53
N THR A 508 23.84 54.23 3.97
CA THR A 508 24.08 55.12 5.16
C THR A 508 22.87 56.08 5.26
N LYS A 509 22.24 56.48 6.39
CA LYS A 509 22.51 56.71 7.84
C LYS A 509 22.79 58.18 8.25
N THR A 510 21.72 58.92 8.53
CA THR A 510 21.54 60.04 9.50
C THR A 510 20.02 60.12 9.76
N VAL A 511 19.43 60.16 10.97
CA VAL A 511 19.78 60.68 12.32
C VAL A 511 19.56 62.18 12.48
N GLU A 512 18.63 62.51 13.38
CA GLU A 512 18.61 63.56 14.44
C GLU A 512 17.27 63.29 15.20
N GLU A 513 17.28 62.84 16.48
CA GLU A 513 17.32 63.64 17.74
C GLU A 513 15.90 64.17 18.13
N GLU A 514 15.38 64.16 19.36
CA GLU A 514 15.75 63.69 20.75
C GLU A 514 14.47 63.06 21.41
N GLU A 515 14.29 62.66 22.68
CA GLU A 515 14.93 62.87 24.00
C GLU A 515 15.14 61.55 24.80
N GLU A 516 16.24 61.54 25.55
CA GLU A 516 16.65 60.97 26.87
C GLU A 516 15.68 60.18 27.82
N GLU A 517 16.14 59.38 28.80
CA GLU A 517 17.34 58.51 28.98
C GLU A 517 17.00 57.35 29.98
N ILE A 518 17.41 56.08 29.76
CA ILE A 518 18.63 55.36 30.27
C ILE A 518 18.74 55.32 31.83
N THR A 519 18.78 54.16 32.51
CA THR A 519 20.00 53.42 32.96
C THR A 519 19.60 52.21 33.85
N ASP A 520 20.32 51.08 33.96
CA ASP A 520 21.30 50.45 33.04
C ASP A 520 21.67 49.00 33.47
N ASN A 521 22.50 48.33 32.64
CA ASN A 521 23.38 47.16 32.93
C ASN A 521 22.79 45.71 33.00
N VAL A 522 23.48 44.66 32.54
CA VAL A 522 24.54 44.50 31.47
C VAL A 522 24.74 43.00 31.13
N ASP A 523 25.52 42.71 30.07
CA ASP A 523 25.97 41.41 29.51
C ASP A 523 24.87 40.42 29.03
N GLU A 524 24.84 39.90 27.79
CA GLU A 524 25.87 39.52 26.78
C GLU A 524 26.45 38.11 26.93
N THR A 525 25.99 37.19 26.08
CA THR A 525 26.83 36.44 25.11
C THR A 525 25.97 35.51 24.23
N LEU A 526 26.39 35.35 22.97
CA LEU A 526 25.95 34.31 22.04
C LEU A 526 27.19 33.73 21.38
N GLU A 527 27.31 32.40 21.31
CA GLU A 527 28.23 31.73 20.39
C GLU A 527 27.45 30.76 19.49
N ASP A 528 27.94 30.60 18.27
CA ASP A 528 27.35 29.87 17.15
C ASP A 528 28.42 28.97 16.54
N ASP A 529 28.07 27.73 16.18
CA ASP A 529 28.91 26.86 15.36
C ASP A 529 28.05 25.90 14.53
N THR A 530 27.65 26.38 13.35
CA THR A 530 27.07 25.55 12.30
C THR A 530 28.08 24.54 11.75
N ARG A 531 27.63 23.32 11.42
CA ARG A 531 28.39 22.46 10.48
C ARG A 531 27.50 21.59 9.60
N TYR A 532 28.08 21.24 8.46
CA TYR A 532 27.45 20.69 7.26
C TYR A 532 27.83 19.20 7.05
N GLU A 533 27.46 18.66 5.88
CA GLU A 533 27.84 17.35 5.32
C GLU A 533 27.14 16.14 5.99
N GLU A 534 26.38 15.30 5.28
CA GLU A 534 26.60 14.53 4.04
C GLU A 534 27.04 13.09 4.36
N TYR A 535 26.15 12.12 4.07
CA TYR A 535 26.41 10.69 4.27
C TYR A 535 26.36 9.93 2.94
N LEU A 536 27.55 9.74 2.39
CA LEU A 536 27.81 8.89 1.22
C LEU A 536 28.08 7.45 1.69
N TYR A 537 27.58 6.45 0.94
CA TYR A 537 27.89 5.04 1.18
C TYR A 537 29.38 4.74 0.91
N GLN A 538 30.07 4.02 1.83
CA GLN A 538 30.91 2.88 1.42
C GLN A 538 31.42 1.97 2.57
N THR A 539 31.11 0.66 2.38
CA THR A 539 31.93 -0.55 2.63
C THR A 539 32.90 -0.69 3.82
N GLU A 540 32.80 -1.85 4.49
CA GLU A 540 33.85 -2.43 5.36
C GLU A 540 35.21 -2.61 4.65
N PRO A 541 36.29 -2.68 5.44
CA PRO A 541 37.27 -3.75 5.27
C PRO A 541 37.58 -4.51 6.57
N ALA A 542 37.96 -5.79 6.45
CA ALA A 542 38.22 -6.70 7.56
C ALA A 542 39.73 -7.01 7.77
N VAL A 543 40.03 -7.82 8.81
CA VAL A 543 41.34 -8.42 9.18
C VAL A 543 42.46 -7.42 9.59
N THR A 544 43.44 -7.66 10.48
CA THR A 544 44.01 -8.88 11.11
C THR A 544 44.49 -8.71 12.58
N ARG A 545 44.32 -9.77 13.39
CA ARG A 545 45.31 -10.40 14.33
C ARG A 545 46.56 -9.57 14.79
N ARG A 546 46.68 -9.25 16.10
CA ARG A 546 47.58 -9.93 17.09
C ARG A 546 47.68 -9.27 18.48
N THR A 547 48.03 -10.10 19.47
CA THR A 547 48.28 -9.82 20.90
C THR A 547 49.61 -9.12 21.21
N ARG A 548 49.74 -8.37 22.34
CA ARG A 548 50.60 -8.76 23.50
C ARG A 548 50.64 -7.80 24.73
N THR A 549 50.36 -8.35 25.93
CA THR A 549 50.99 -8.07 27.27
C THR A 549 50.93 -6.64 27.88
N ARG A 550 51.16 -6.40 29.19
CA ARG A 550 51.77 -7.21 30.29
C ARG A 550 51.28 -6.79 31.71
N THR A 551 51.25 -7.75 32.66
CA THR A 551 51.48 -7.68 34.14
C THR A 551 51.13 -6.40 34.94
N LYS A 552 50.22 -6.44 35.93
CA LYS A 552 50.28 -7.08 37.28
C LYS A 552 50.99 -6.23 38.37
N THR A 553 50.26 -6.01 39.46
CA THR A 553 50.75 -6.07 40.85
C THR A 553 49.80 -6.98 41.65
N VAL A 554 50.24 -7.55 42.77
CA VAL A 554 49.52 -8.59 43.54
C VAL A 554 49.85 -8.44 45.01
N GLU A 555 48.86 -8.53 45.90
CA GLU A 555 49.07 -9.04 47.26
C GLU A 555 47.80 -9.68 47.84
N GLN A 556 48.00 -10.78 48.58
CA GLN A 556 47.05 -11.52 49.44
C GLN A 556 47.83 -11.88 50.71
N PRO A 557 47.19 -12.08 51.89
CA PRO A 557 46.75 -13.42 52.32
C PRO A 557 45.31 -13.43 52.89
N GLN A 558 44.46 -14.43 52.60
CA GLN A 558 44.33 -15.79 53.20
C GLN A 558 43.78 -15.85 54.64
N LEU A 559 42.70 -16.63 54.83
CA LEU A 559 42.65 -17.83 55.71
C LEU A 559 41.22 -18.48 55.67
N ASP A 560 41.13 -19.65 55.03
CA ASP A 560 40.57 -20.97 55.42
C ASP A 560 39.40 -21.07 56.46
N ILE A 561 38.55 -22.12 56.56
CA ILE A 561 38.63 -23.58 56.23
C ILE A 561 37.20 -24.15 56.00
N VAL A 562 36.96 -25.08 55.03
CA VAL A 562 36.08 -26.30 55.13
C VAL A 562 36.43 -27.33 54.01
N GLU A 563 36.30 -28.65 54.22
CA GLU A 563 36.61 -29.74 53.26
C GLU A 563 35.59 -30.92 53.34
N GLU A 564 35.36 -31.81 52.36
CA GLU A 564 35.66 -31.87 50.90
C GLU A 564 34.41 -32.25 50.05
N VAL A 565 33.90 -33.48 49.82
CA VAL A 565 34.34 -34.88 50.06
C VAL A 565 33.95 -35.81 48.88
N VAL A 566 34.94 -36.19 48.07
CA VAL A 566 35.15 -37.43 47.28
C VAL A 566 34.05 -37.99 46.31
N LYS A 567 34.55 -38.35 45.11
CA LYS A 567 33.99 -38.99 43.89
C LYS A 567 33.67 -40.53 44.11
N PRO A 568 33.19 -41.41 43.16
CA PRO A 568 33.69 -41.50 41.77
C PRO A 568 32.94 -42.23 40.59
N THR A 569 33.37 -41.85 39.38
CA THR A 569 33.60 -42.64 38.13
C THR A 569 32.54 -43.52 37.42
N ARG A 570 32.24 -43.09 36.17
CA ARG A 570 32.41 -43.81 34.87
C ARG A 570 32.40 -45.35 34.81
N LYS A 571 31.67 -45.89 33.81
CA LYS A 571 32.21 -46.83 32.79
C LYS A 571 31.29 -46.93 31.54
N SER A 572 31.74 -47.65 30.52
CA SER A 572 31.04 -47.83 29.22
C SER A 572 31.21 -49.26 28.70
N ARG A 573 30.29 -49.76 27.85
CA ARG A 573 30.61 -50.55 26.63
C ARG A 573 29.41 -50.98 25.77
N THR A 574 29.78 -51.36 24.55
CA THR A 574 29.07 -51.89 23.36
C THR A 574 28.14 -53.09 23.52
N ARG A 575 27.01 -53.01 22.79
CA ARG A 575 26.50 -53.97 21.75
C ARG A 575 26.59 -55.49 21.97
N THR A 576 25.43 -56.14 21.92
CA THR A 576 25.21 -57.55 21.50
C THR A 576 24.08 -57.62 20.46
N VAL A 577 23.89 -58.76 19.79
CA VAL A 577 23.06 -58.93 18.58
C VAL A 577 22.44 -60.34 18.51
N GLU A 578 21.12 -60.43 18.33
CA GLU A 578 20.33 -61.58 17.85
C GLU A 578 19.20 -60.96 16.98
N VAL A 579 18.93 -61.22 15.68
CA VAL A 579 18.96 -62.40 14.79
C VAL A 579 17.60 -63.13 14.72
N THR A 580 16.68 -62.55 13.91
CA THR A 580 15.87 -63.15 12.79
C THR A 580 15.21 -64.54 12.93
N PRO A 581 14.04 -64.84 12.30
CA PRO A 581 13.76 -64.47 10.89
C PRO A 581 12.30 -64.22 10.41
N ASP A 582 12.20 -63.70 9.17
CA ASP A 582 11.12 -63.84 8.16
C ASP A 582 9.67 -63.33 8.49
N GLU A 583 8.75 -63.05 7.55
CA GLU A 583 8.65 -63.29 6.09
C GLU A 583 8.19 -62.04 5.26
N LYS A 584 8.45 -62.08 3.94
CA LYS A 584 7.65 -61.69 2.73
C LYS A 584 6.48 -60.66 2.90
N GLY A 585 6.22 -59.71 1.98
CA GLY A 585 6.83 -59.37 0.68
C GLY A 585 5.90 -58.51 -0.22
N LEU A 586 6.34 -58.22 -1.46
CA LEU A 586 5.61 -57.60 -2.61
C LEU A 586 5.15 -56.10 -2.56
N THR A 587 5.96 -55.27 -3.25
CA THR A 587 5.61 -54.29 -4.33
C THR A 587 4.33 -53.43 -4.31
N PRO A 588 4.42 -52.12 -4.64
CA PRO A 588 3.27 -51.29 -4.99
C PRO A 588 2.76 -51.57 -6.43
N ILE A 589 1.49 -51.25 -6.70
CA ILE A 589 0.87 -51.26 -8.03
C ILE A 589 0.42 -49.84 -8.39
N ALA A 590 0.49 -49.49 -9.67
CA ALA A 590 0.16 -48.17 -10.21
C ALA A 590 -1.17 -48.19 -11.00
N GLU A 591 -1.62 -46.99 -11.38
CA GLU A 591 -2.57 -46.68 -12.47
C GLU A 591 -3.93 -47.41 -12.52
N VAL A 592 -5.02 -46.64 -12.36
CA VAL A 592 -6.16 -46.62 -13.30
C VAL A 592 -6.65 -45.16 -13.41
N LEU A 593 -6.79 -44.64 -14.63
CA LEU A 593 -7.64 -43.46 -14.91
C LEU A 593 -9.06 -43.96 -15.20
N ASP A 594 -10.09 -43.18 -14.91
CA ASP A 594 -11.33 -43.29 -15.70
C ASP A 594 -12.18 -42.02 -15.77
N ASP A 595 -12.98 -41.94 -16.83
CA ASP A 595 -13.67 -40.75 -17.34
C ASP A 595 -14.82 -40.21 -16.48
N ILE A 596 -14.97 -38.88 -16.46
CA ILE A 596 -16.29 -38.21 -16.34
C ILE A 596 -16.39 -37.07 -17.36
N THR A 597 -17.14 -37.28 -18.44
CA THR A 597 -17.60 -36.22 -19.35
C THR A 597 -19.15 -36.12 -19.37
N PRO A 598 -19.73 -34.92 -19.59
CA PRO A 598 -21.14 -34.67 -19.26
C PRO A 598 -22.15 -35.09 -20.35
N LYS A 599 -23.29 -35.63 -19.94
CA LYS A 599 -24.41 -36.03 -20.82
C LYS A 599 -25.11 -34.81 -21.43
N ARG A 600 -25.04 -34.65 -22.77
CA ARG A 600 -25.94 -33.76 -23.53
C ARG A 600 -27.34 -34.37 -23.65
N GLN A 601 -28.37 -33.61 -23.29
CA GLN A 601 -29.77 -33.96 -23.57
C GLN A 601 -30.09 -33.88 -25.07
N ARG A 602 -31.00 -34.72 -25.57
CA ARG A 602 -31.66 -34.52 -26.86
C ARG A 602 -33.14 -34.94 -26.77
N LYS A 603 -34.02 -34.15 -27.39
CA LYS A 603 -35.49 -34.28 -27.30
C LYS A 603 -36.00 -35.62 -27.81
N LYS A 604 -37.00 -36.20 -27.14
CA LYS A 604 -37.99 -37.07 -27.80
C LYS A 604 -39.14 -36.20 -28.36
N ARG A 605 -39.80 -36.72 -29.40
CA ARG A 605 -41.15 -36.29 -29.80
C ARG A 605 -42.17 -36.98 -28.90
N GLY A 606 -43.31 -36.31 -28.71
CA GLY A 606 -44.45 -36.69 -27.89
C GLY A 606 -45.35 -35.48 -27.83
#